data_AF-A0A1Q8ILB1-F1
#
_entry.id   AF-A0A1Q8ILB1-F1
#
_cell.length_a   1.000
_cell.length_b   1.000
_cell.length_c   1.000
_cell.angle_alpha   90.00
_cell.angle_beta   90.00
_cell.angle_gamma   90.00
#
_symmetry.space_group_name_H-M   'P 1'
#
loop_
_entity.id
_entity.type
_entity.pdbx_description
1 polymer ?
#
loop_
_entity_poly.entity_id
_entity_poly.type
_entity_poly.pdbx_seq_one_letter_code
_entity_poly.pdbx_strand_id
1 'polypeptide(L)'
;MAVLAIPLLEGAGEAIAAAWSAFVSSGAATATAGGAATAAVLALPGDTAKDRDKAKAEAQPIARTREQRCKCPAEKGTKAPVPYEMSELSARYQYYITGFTPGWEWKFSNKDFDGFEKAKCLLQEAKANYDFFFDNKGKPKFFFFYGKGPKNPGEAKSKPAYDSIMSQAREQSNVVIANPPTSLRWYFMQKNFFQWATVEFGSNGFPITTEHKEMLIKEGAGS
;
A
#
# COMPACT_ATOMS: atom_id res chain seq x y z
N MET A 1 47.10 -45.69 -0.70
CA MET A 1 45.93 -44.82 -0.91
C MET A 1 45.25 -44.64 0.43
N ALA A 2 45.52 -43.53 1.11
CA ALA A 2 44.97 -43.24 2.43
C ALA A 2 43.55 -42.68 2.32
N VAL A 3 42.70 -43.10 3.25
CA VAL A 3 41.27 -42.74 3.41
C VAL A 3 41.13 -41.31 3.90
N LEU A 4 40.15 -40.57 3.37
CA LEU A 4 39.38 -39.60 4.15
C LEU A 4 37.90 -39.70 3.74
N ALA A 5 37.15 -40.43 4.55
CA ALA A 5 35.69 -40.39 4.59
C ALA A 5 35.28 -39.06 5.24
N ILE A 6 34.40 -38.31 4.56
CA ILE A 6 33.73 -37.14 5.15
C ILE A 6 32.34 -37.62 5.58
N PRO A 7 31.95 -37.42 6.86
CA PRO A 7 30.64 -37.81 7.34
C PRO A 7 29.55 -36.86 6.78
N LEU A 8 28.49 -37.46 6.25
CA LEU A 8 27.20 -36.80 6.01
C LEU A 8 26.60 -36.44 7.37
N LEU A 9 26.44 -35.14 7.63
CA LEU A 9 25.68 -34.64 8.77
C LEU A 9 24.23 -34.42 8.33
N GLU A 10 23.32 -35.17 8.94
CA GLU A 10 21.88 -34.93 8.92
C GLU A 10 21.56 -33.57 9.55
N GLY A 11 20.54 -32.89 9.04
CA GLY A 11 20.06 -31.63 9.60
C GLY A 11 18.69 -31.25 9.08
N ALA A 12 17.73 -31.26 10.00
CA ALA A 12 16.30 -31.01 9.83
C ALA A 12 15.94 -29.55 9.46
N GLY A 13 14.66 -29.34 9.12
CA GLY A 13 14.00 -28.02 9.09
C GLY A 13 13.28 -27.79 7.75
N GLU A 14 12.08 -28.32 7.58
CA GLU A 14 10.79 -27.68 7.93
C GLU A 14 10.50 -26.36 7.22
N ALA A 15 9.33 -26.36 6.57
CA ALA A 15 8.75 -25.30 5.79
C ALA A 15 8.54 -24.03 6.63
N ILE A 16 8.87 -22.88 6.05
CA ILE A 16 8.48 -21.58 6.60
C ILE A 16 7.61 -20.88 5.58
N ALA A 17 6.29 -21.09 5.73
CA ALA A 17 5.29 -20.17 5.22
C ALA A 17 5.38 -18.88 6.04
N ALA A 18 5.88 -17.81 5.46
CA ALA A 18 5.86 -16.50 6.10
C ALA A 18 4.44 -15.93 6.01
N ALA A 19 3.66 -16.20 7.06
CA ALA A 19 2.42 -15.50 7.36
C ALA A 19 2.74 -14.08 7.84
N TRP A 20 2.39 -13.08 7.03
CA TRP A 20 2.38 -11.69 7.45
C TRP A 20 1.25 -11.46 8.44
N SER A 21 1.57 -11.40 9.74
CA SER A 21 0.63 -10.98 10.77
C SER A 21 0.92 -9.55 11.21
N ALA A 22 -0.18 -8.80 11.18
CA ALA A 22 -0.40 -7.43 11.59
C ALA A 22 0.50 -6.88 12.71
N PHE A 23 1.03 -5.69 12.45
CA PHE A 23 1.55 -4.78 13.45
C PHE A 23 0.39 -4.32 14.36
N VAL A 24 0.24 -4.96 15.53
CA VAL A 24 -0.61 -4.43 16.61
C VAL A 24 0.31 -3.91 17.70
N SER A 25 0.38 -2.58 17.76
CA SER A 25 1.01 -1.83 18.83
C SER A 25 0.22 -2.02 20.11
N SER A 26 0.68 -2.88 21.02
CA SER A 26 0.40 -2.85 22.47
C SER A 26 1.28 -3.89 23.14
N GLY A 27 2.06 -3.49 24.15
CA GLY A 27 3.00 -4.37 24.84
C GLY A 27 2.32 -5.63 25.38
N ALA A 28 2.76 -6.77 24.88
CA ALA A 28 2.62 -8.07 25.53
C ALA A 28 3.81 -8.92 25.06
N ALA A 29 4.70 -9.23 25.99
CA ALA A 29 5.81 -10.14 25.74
C ALA A 29 5.25 -11.54 25.47
N THR A 30 5.31 -11.99 24.22
CA THR A 30 5.08 -13.40 23.89
C THR A 30 6.37 -14.16 24.14
N ALA A 31 6.49 -14.72 25.35
CA ALA A 31 7.45 -15.75 25.67
C ALA A 31 7.08 -17.04 24.91
N THR A 32 7.99 -17.53 24.10
CA THR A 32 7.92 -18.84 23.44
C THR A 32 7.91 -19.93 24.50
N ALA A 33 6.82 -20.70 24.56
CA ALA A 33 6.64 -21.83 25.46
C ALA A 33 7.51 -23.02 25.03
N GLY A 34 8.34 -23.51 25.95
CA GLY A 34 9.07 -24.76 25.82
C GLY A 34 9.98 -25.03 27.02
N GLY A 35 9.44 -25.67 28.07
CA GLY A 35 10.24 -26.38 29.07
C GLY A 35 10.13 -25.89 30.53
N ALA A 36 9.41 -26.70 31.33
CA ALA A 36 9.65 -27.02 32.74
C ALA A 36 9.98 -25.91 33.76
N ALA A 37 8.99 -25.55 34.60
CA ALA A 37 9.09 -25.60 36.07
C ALA A 37 7.76 -25.15 36.69
N THR A 38 7.13 -26.05 37.43
CA THR A 38 5.98 -25.78 38.30
C THR A 38 6.39 -24.84 39.44
N ALA A 39 5.86 -23.63 39.47
CA ALA A 39 5.92 -22.75 40.63
C ALA A 39 4.49 -22.38 41.07
N ALA A 40 4.24 -22.61 42.34
CA ALA A 40 2.93 -22.70 42.97
C ALA A 40 2.16 -21.37 42.99
N VAL A 41 0.89 -21.41 42.56
CA VAL A 41 -0.11 -20.41 42.96
C VAL A 41 -0.84 -20.98 44.17
N LEU A 42 -0.45 -20.55 45.36
CA LEU A 42 -1.24 -20.77 46.57
C LEU A 42 -2.45 -19.83 46.51
N ALA A 43 -3.59 -20.37 46.12
CA ALA A 43 -4.88 -19.78 46.42
C ALA A 43 -5.28 -20.20 47.85
N LEU A 44 -5.52 -19.22 48.72
CA LEU A 44 -6.25 -19.42 49.98
C LEU A 44 -7.55 -18.58 49.91
N PRO A 45 -8.72 -19.19 50.15
CA PRO A 45 -9.99 -18.49 50.23
C PRO A 45 -10.31 -18.08 51.68
N GLY A 46 -11.08 -17.00 51.85
CA GLY A 46 -11.92 -16.81 53.05
C GLY A 46 -11.80 -15.47 53.76
N ASP A 47 -12.81 -14.63 53.50
CA ASP A 47 -13.54 -13.74 54.43
C ASP A 47 -12.80 -12.82 55.41
N THR A 48 -13.01 -11.52 55.25
CA THR A 48 -13.89 -10.75 56.18
C THR A 48 -14.10 -9.32 55.68
N ALA A 49 -15.37 -8.91 55.65
CA ALA A 49 -15.79 -7.54 55.44
C ALA A 49 -15.33 -6.64 56.61
N LYS A 50 -14.68 -5.52 56.30
CA LYS A 50 -14.71 -4.27 57.09
C LYS A 50 -14.08 -3.13 56.32
N ASP A 51 -14.96 -2.35 55.70
CA ASP A 51 -14.98 -0.88 55.67
C ASP A 51 -13.69 -0.13 56.03
N ARG A 52 -13.15 0.62 55.06
CA ARG A 52 -12.57 1.95 55.28
C ARG A 52 -12.34 2.70 53.95
N ASP A 53 -13.00 3.85 53.88
CA ASP A 53 -12.86 4.91 52.90
C ASP A 53 -11.43 5.34 52.54
N LYS A 54 -11.33 5.93 51.33
CA LYS A 54 -10.26 6.74 50.71
C LYS A 54 -9.37 6.01 49.69
N ALA A 55 -9.81 6.05 48.44
CA ALA A 55 -9.02 6.63 47.35
C ALA A 55 -9.92 6.86 46.13
N LYS A 56 -10.36 8.10 45.98
CA LYS A 56 -10.95 8.62 44.76
C LYS A 56 -9.90 8.53 43.64
N ALA A 57 -10.03 7.53 42.78
CA ALA A 57 -9.34 7.48 41.50
C ALA A 57 -10.41 7.44 40.40
N GLU A 58 -11.07 8.58 40.21
CA GLU A 58 -11.80 8.87 38.99
C GLU A 58 -10.77 8.85 37.84
N ALA A 59 -10.66 7.71 37.18
CA ALA A 59 -9.96 7.60 35.92
C ALA A 59 -10.70 8.48 34.90
N GLN A 60 -10.27 9.73 34.78
CA GLN A 60 -10.65 10.56 33.65
C GLN A 60 -10.26 9.79 32.39
N PRO A 61 -11.18 9.57 31.44
CA PRO A 61 -10.76 9.16 30.12
C PRO A 61 -10.00 10.37 29.57
N ILE A 62 -8.67 10.31 29.60
CA ILE A 62 -7.85 11.11 28.70
C ILE A 62 -8.21 10.57 27.32
N ALA A 63 -9.30 11.09 26.76
CA ALA A 63 -9.50 11.12 25.33
C ALA A 63 -8.26 11.86 24.81
N ARG A 64 -7.24 11.09 24.45
CA ARG A 64 -6.15 11.58 23.63
C ARG A 64 -6.81 11.92 22.30
N THR A 65 -7.40 13.11 22.23
CA THR A 65 -7.42 13.89 21.00
C THR A 65 -5.94 14.08 20.69
N ARG A 66 -5.35 13.08 20.01
CA ARG A 66 -3.97 13.11 19.58
C ARG A 66 -3.94 14.23 18.56
N GLU A 67 -3.61 15.43 19.03
CA GLU A 67 -3.38 16.58 18.19
C GLU A 67 -2.46 16.13 17.05
N GLN A 68 -2.95 16.32 15.83
CA GLN A 68 -2.30 15.93 14.59
C GLN A 68 -1.13 16.90 14.37
N ARG A 69 -0.04 16.74 15.15
CA ARG A 69 1.13 17.64 15.14
C ARG A 69 2.32 17.11 14.35
N CYS A 70 2.14 16.10 13.51
CA CYS A 70 3.09 15.87 12.43
C CYS A 70 2.63 16.69 11.22
N LYS A 71 3.24 17.87 11.02
CA LYS A 71 2.98 18.70 9.84
C LYS A 71 3.27 17.87 8.59
N CYS A 72 2.31 17.74 7.69
CA CYS A 72 2.44 16.93 6.49
C CYS A 72 3.50 17.49 5.54
N PRO A 73 4.58 16.76 5.21
CA PRO A 73 5.62 17.24 4.30
C PRO A 73 5.10 17.55 2.89
N ALA A 74 4.17 16.73 2.40
CA ALA A 74 3.58 16.89 1.07
C ALA A 74 2.82 18.22 0.88
N GLU A 75 2.44 18.92 1.96
CA GLU A 75 1.85 20.28 1.87
C GLU A 75 2.82 21.31 1.29
N LYS A 76 4.13 21.05 1.27
CA LYS A 76 5.13 21.91 0.62
C LYS A 76 5.11 21.80 -0.90
N GLY A 77 4.34 20.84 -1.44
CA GLY A 77 4.11 20.73 -2.87
C GLY A 77 3.30 21.90 -3.41
N THR A 78 3.08 21.88 -4.71
CA THR A 78 2.30 22.90 -5.40
C THR A 78 1.39 22.28 -6.44
N LYS A 79 0.21 22.88 -6.64
CA LYS A 79 -0.67 22.51 -7.73
C LYS A 79 -0.15 23.15 -9.02
N ALA A 80 0.06 22.38 -10.07
CA ALA A 80 0.59 22.88 -11.34
C ALA A 80 -0.08 22.20 -12.54
N PRO A 81 -0.12 22.86 -13.71
CA PRO A 81 -0.66 22.26 -14.92
C PRO A 81 0.22 21.11 -15.43
N VAL A 82 -0.41 20.12 -16.04
CA VAL A 82 0.27 19.01 -16.72
C VAL A 82 0.76 19.46 -18.10
N PRO A 83 1.96 19.06 -18.54
CA PRO A 83 2.49 19.42 -19.86
C PRO A 83 2.03 18.48 -20.98
N TYR A 84 1.19 17.48 -20.68
CA TYR A 84 0.79 16.43 -21.62
C TYR A 84 -0.73 16.34 -21.75
N GLU A 85 -1.20 15.77 -22.87
CA GLU A 85 -2.62 15.56 -23.08
C GLU A 85 -3.09 14.30 -22.34
N MET A 86 -4.15 14.47 -21.56
CA MET A 86 -4.82 13.38 -20.85
C MET A 86 -6.10 13.01 -21.61
N SER A 87 -6.37 11.70 -21.76
CA SER A 87 -7.63 11.25 -22.36
C SER A 87 -8.83 11.76 -21.55
N GLU A 88 -9.97 12.03 -22.20
CA GLU A 88 -11.17 12.53 -21.52
C GLU A 88 -11.58 11.62 -20.35
N LEU A 89 -11.50 10.29 -20.53
CA LEU A 89 -11.82 9.33 -19.49
C LEU A 89 -10.88 9.45 -18.28
N SER A 90 -9.57 9.54 -18.54
CA SER A 90 -8.57 9.72 -17.49
C SER A 90 -8.75 11.04 -16.75
N ALA A 91 -9.02 12.13 -17.48
CA ALA A 91 -9.27 13.46 -16.93
C ALA A 91 -10.52 13.49 -16.02
N ARG A 92 -11.62 12.87 -16.47
CA ARG A 92 -12.84 12.76 -15.67
C ARG A 92 -12.63 11.90 -14.43
N TYR A 93 -11.89 10.80 -14.56
CA TYR A 93 -11.59 9.92 -13.44
C TYR A 93 -10.69 10.60 -12.40
N GLN A 94 -9.66 11.32 -12.84
CA GLN A 94 -8.83 12.15 -11.96
C GLN A 94 -9.69 13.10 -11.14
N TYR A 95 -10.54 13.89 -11.79
CA TYR A 95 -11.47 14.81 -11.11
C TYR A 95 -12.37 14.08 -10.11
N TYR A 96 -12.92 12.91 -10.47
CA TYR A 96 -13.77 12.11 -9.58
C TYR A 96 -13.05 11.61 -8.32
N ILE A 97 -11.76 11.29 -8.41
CA ILE A 97 -10.97 10.80 -7.29
C ILE A 97 -10.45 11.93 -6.40
N THR A 98 -9.95 12.99 -7.01
CA THR A 98 -9.14 14.01 -6.31
C THR A 98 -9.86 15.34 -6.15
N GLY A 99 -10.91 15.59 -6.92
CA GLY A 99 -11.55 16.90 -7.04
C GLY A 99 -10.69 17.95 -7.76
N PHE A 100 -9.52 17.57 -8.28
CA PHE A 100 -8.66 18.50 -9.02
C PHE A 100 -9.24 18.73 -10.40
N THR A 101 -9.28 19.99 -10.82
CA THR A 101 -9.57 20.38 -12.19
C THR A 101 -8.72 19.56 -13.17
N PRO A 102 -9.32 18.94 -14.21
CA PRO A 102 -8.57 18.23 -15.23
C PRO A 102 -7.39 19.03 -15.76
N GLY A 103 -6.26 18.35 -15.97
CA GLY A 103 -5.02 18.97 -16.43
C GLY A 103 -4.21 19.68 -15.35
N TRP A 104 -4.56 19.50 -14.07
CA TRP A 104 -3.77 19.97 -12.94
C TRP A 104 -3.41 18.84 -12.00
N GLU A 105 -2.15 18.81 -11.57
CA GLU A 105 -1.60 17.79 -10.68
C GLU A 105 -0.92 18.44 -9.47
N TRP A 106 -0.66 17.65 -8.44
CA TRP A 106 0.13 18.03 -7.29
C TRP A 106 1.59 17.65 -7.50
N LYS A 107 2.48 18.64 -7.49
CA LYS A 107 3.93 18.45 -7.62
C LYS A 107 4.58 18.47 -6.25
N PHE A 108 5.28 17.39 -5.91
CA PHE A 108 6.01 17.26 -4.66
C PHE A 108 7.27 16.42 -4.85
N SER A 109 8.41 16.89 -4.32
CA SER A 109 9.71 16.20 -4.44
C SER A 109 10.09 15.80 -5.87
N ASN A 110 9.83 16.70 -6.84
CA ASN A 110 10.07 16.49 -8.28
C ASN A 110 9.32 15.29 -8.88
N LYS A 111 8.19 14.92 -8.25
CA LYS A 111 7.23 13.96 -8.78
C LYS A 111 5.86 14.58 -8.84
N ASP A 112 5.10 14.11 -9.82
CA ASP A 112 3.74 14.51 -10.04
C ASP A 112 2.80 13.44 -9.46
N PHE A 113 1.68 13.91 -8.93
CA PHE A 113 0.60 13.11 -8.34
C PHE A 113 -0.72 13.70 -8.81
N ASP A 114 -1.67 12.84 -9.19
CA ASP A 114 -3.00 13.25 -9.66
C ASP A 114 -3.77 14.11 -8.66
N GLY A 115 -3.49 13.98 -7.36
CA GLY A 115 -4.10 14.78 -6.30
C GLY A 115 -3.39 14.72 -4.96
N PHE A 116 -3.86 15.55 -4.03
CA PHE A 116 -3.38 15.58 -2.65
C PHE A 116 -4.51 15.91 -1.67
N GLU A 117 -4.73 15.02 -0.69
CA GLU A 117 -5.70 15.19 0.38
C GLU A 117 -5.00 15.62 1.68
N LYS A 118 -4.99 16.93 1.92
CA LYS A 118 -4.30 17.56 3.06
C LYS A 118 -4.68 16.95 4.42
N ALA A 119 -5.96 16.70 4.65
CA ALA A 119 -6.46 16.20 5.94
C ALA A 119 -5.86 14.82 6.33
N LYS A 120 -5.45 14.02 5.34
CA LYS A 120 -4.88 12.68 5.53
C LYS A 120 -3.39 12.60 5.25
N CYS A 121 -2.75 13.71 4.85
CA CYS A 121 -1.39 13.70 4.30
C CYS A 121 -1.21 12.64 3.21
N LEU A 122 -2.17 12.60 2.28
CA LEU A 122 -2.31 11.53 1.29
C LEU A 122 -2.10 12.08 -0.12
N LEU A 123 -1.06 11.61 -0.79
CA LEU A 123 -0.87 11.77 -2.22
C LEU A 123 -1.73 10.73 -2.96
N GLN A 124 -2.31 11.13 -4.09
CA GLN A 124 -3.26 10.32 -4.85
C GLN A 124 -2.79 10.16 -6.29
N GLU A 125 -2.91 8.95 -6.81
CA GLU A 125 -2.83 8.62 -8.24
C GLU A 125 -4.19 8.06 -8.69
N ALA A 126 -4.65 8.41 -9.89
CA ALA A 126 -5.93 8.03 -10.47
C ALA A 126 -5.70 7.40 -11.86
N LYS A 127 -5.71 6.07 -11.92
CA LYS A 127 -5.51 5.33 -13.16
C LYS A 127 -6.84 4.90 -13.77
N ALA A 128 -7.06 5.32 -15.02
CA ALA A 128 -8.18 4.89 -15.86
C ALA A 128 -7.71 4.57 -17.28
N ASN A 129 -8.55 3.83 -18.01
CA ASN A 129 -8.36 3.45 -19.41
C ASN A 129 -7.25 2.40 -19.61
N TYR A 130 -7.06 1.46 -18.68
CA TYR A 130 -6.02 0.42 -18.80
C TYR A 130 -6.55 -0.98 -19.14
N ASP A 131 -7.87 -1.19 -19.21
CA ASP A 131 -8.44 -2.53 -19.47
C ASP A 131 -8.04 -3.12 -20.83
N PHE A 132 -7.69 -2.27 -21.80
CA PHE A 132 -7.22 -2.76 -23.09
C PHE A 132 -5.93 -3.59 -22.98
N PHE A 133 -5.14 -3.42 -21.92
CA PHE A 133 -3.96 -4.23 -21.63
C PHE A 133 -4.29 -5.61 -21.07
N PHE A 134 -5.52 -5.88 -20.66
CA PHE A 134 -5.92 -7.12 -20.01
C PHE A 134 -6.86 -7.92 -20.92
N ASP A 135 -6.78 -9.25 -20.85
CA ASP A 135 -7.73 -10.14 -21.50
C ASP A 135 -8.99 -10.35 -20.64
N ASN A 136 -9.97 -11.08 -21.17
CA ASN A 136 -11.24 -11.36 -20.48
C ASN A 136 -11.07 -12.20 -19.20
N LYS A 137 -9.88 -12.77 -18.96
CA LYS A 137 -9.53 -13.52 -17.76
C LYS A 137 -8.71 -12.68 -16.78
N GLY A 138 -8.55 -11.38 -17.04
CA GLY A 138 -7.77 -10.46 -16.23
C GLY A 138 -6.25 -10.64 -16.36
N LYS A 139 -5.77 -11.37 -17.37
CA LYS A 139 -4.33 -11.55 -17.59
C LYS A 139 -3.77 -10.40 -18.44
N PRO A 140 -2.60 -9.84 -18.09
CA PRO A 140 -1.97 -8.83 -18.93
C PRO A 140 -1.56 -9.44 -20.28
N LYS A 141 -1.88 -8.74 -21.37
CA LYS A 141 -1.55 -9.10 -22.74
C LYS A 141 -0.06 -8.89 -23.00
N PHE A 142 0.50 -9.63 -23.95
CA PHE A 142 1.93 -9.58 -24.30
C PHE A 142 2.46 -8.14 -24.48
N PHE A 143 1.73 -7.28 -25.21
CA PHE A 143 2.19 -5.92 -25.48
C PHE A 143 2.23 -5.02 -24.23
N PHE A 144 1.58 -5.39 -23.13
CA PHE A 144 1.71 -4.69 -21.84
C PHE A 144 3.17 -4.74 -21.33
N PHE A 145 3.81 -5.91 -21.49
CA PHE A 145 5.18 -6.15 -21.04
C PHE A 145 6.24 -5.75 -22.07
N TYR A 146 5.93 -5.83 -23.37
CA TYR A 146 6.93 -5.65 -24.42
C TYR A 146 6.72 -4.40 -25.28
N GLY A 147 5.64 -3.64 -25.09
CA GLY A 147 5.34 -2.44 -25.88
C GLY A 147 5.06 -2.71 -27.36
N LYS A 148 4.97 -3.98 -27.77
CA LYS A 148 4.71 -4.41 -29.16
C LYS A 148 3.94 -5.72 -29.20
N GLY A 149 3.30 -5.98 -30.34
CA GLY A 149 2.65 -7.27 -30.60
C GLY A 149 3.68 -8.40 -30.81
N PRO A 150 3.31 -9.66 -30.53
CA PRO A 150 4.21 -10.81 -30.65
C PRO A 150 4.68 -11.07 -32.10
N LYS A 151 3.94 -10.56 -33.09
CA LYS A 151 4.25 -10.69 -34.52
C LYS A 151 5.02 -9.50 -35.10
N ASN A 152 5.43 -8.54 -34.27
CA ASN A 152 6.18 -7.36 -34.70
C ASN A 152 7.69 -7.59 -34.42
N PRO A 153 8.50 -7.89 -35.45
CA PRO A 153 9.91 -8.23 -35.27
C PRO A 153 10.78 -7.03 -34.86
N GLY A 154 10.37 -5.81 -35.24
CA GLY A 154 11.11 -4.59 -34.90
C GLY A 154 11.14 -4.25 -33.41
N GLU A 155 12.04 -3.35 -33.02
CA GLU A 155 12.13 -2.85 -31.64
C GLU A 155 10.85 -2.12 -31.22
N ALA A 156 10.55 -2.15 -29.92
CA ALA A 156 9.43 -1.39 -29.38
C ALA A 156 9.71 0.11 -29.53
N LYS A 157 8.77 0.85 -30.12
CA LYS A 157 8.92 2.29 -30.34
C LYS A 157 8.74 3.14 -29.07
N SER A 158 8.21 2.53 -28.02
CA SER A 158 7.93 3.18 -26.74
C SER A 158 8.25 2.23 -25.59
N LYS A 159 8.55 2.82 -24.43
CA LYS A 159 8.69 2.08 -23.17
C LYS A 159 7.43 1.22 -22.93
N PRO A 160 7.55 -0.06 -22.58
CA PRO A 160 6.40 -0.89 -22.24
C PRO A 160 5.57 -0.29 -21.11
N ALA A 161 4.26 -0.54 -21.14
CA ALA A 161 3.35 -0.03 -20.12
C ALA A 161 3.71 -0.56 -18.73
N TYR A 162 4.07 -1.84 -18.62
CA TYR A 162 4.60 -2.46 -17.41
C TYR A 162 5.76 -1.64 -16.82
N ASP A 163 6.81 -1.38 -17.61
CA ASP A 163 7.99 -0.65 -17.14
C ASP A 163 7.66 0.79 -16.75
N SER A 164 6.75 1.43 -17.48
CA SER A 164 6.31 2.80 -17.17
C SER A 164 5.60 2.85 -15.81
N ILE A 165 4.64 1.95 -15.58
CA ILE A 165 3.88 1.88 -14.32
C ILE A 165 4.79 1.53 -13.14
N MET A 166 5.66 0.54 -13.30
CA MET A 166 6.56 0.10 -12.22
C MET A 166 7.63 1.16 -11.89
N SER A 167 8.13 1.89 -12.88
CA SER A 167 9.04 3.02 -12.66
C SER A 167 8.35 4.13 -11.87
N GLN A 168 7.13 4.52 -12.27
CA GLN A 168 6.37 5.56 -11.58
C GLN A 168 6.05 5.15 -10.14
N ALA A 169 5.55 3.94 -9.94
CA ALA A 169 5.23 3.41 -8.62
C ALA A 169 6.47 3.38 -7.70
N ARG A 170 7.63 2.95 -8.21
CA ARG A 170 8.90 2.96 -7.46
C ARG A 170 9.34 4.37 -7.10
N GLU A 171 9.31 5.29 -8.06
CA GLU A 171 9.76 6.67 -7.85
C GLU A 171 8.87 7.41 -6.84
N GLN A 172 7.55 7.26 -6.96
CA GLN A 172 6.61 7.83 -6.00
C GLN A 172 6.70 7.14 -4.62
N SER A 173 6.99 5.83 -4.57
CA SER A 173 7.28 5.11 -3.34
C SER A 173 8.48 5.69 -2.59
N ASN A 174 9.56 5.99 -3.31
CA ASN A 174 10.75 6.62 -2.71
C ASN A 174 10.42 8.00 -2.11
N VAL A 175 9.53 8.76 -2.75
CA VAL A 175 9.06 10.05 -2.21
C VAL A 175 8.37 9.86 -0.86
N VAL A 176 7.43 8.91 -0.73
CA VAL A 176 6.72 8.72 0.54
C VAL A 176 7.61 8.14 1.65
N ILE A 177 8.53 7.22 1.30
CA ILE A 177 9.52 6.66 2.25
C ILE A 177 10.39 7.78 2.82
N ALA A 178 10.84 8.72 1.98
CA ALA A 178 11.69 9.83 2.41
C ALA A 178 10.95 10.92 3.18
N ASN A 179 9.61 10.95 3.17
CA ASN A 179 8.81 12.06 3.68
C ASN A 179 7.67 11.64 4.62
N PRO A 180 7.93 10.88 5.70
CA PRO A 180 6.87 10.54 6.67
C PRO A 180 6.29 11.81 7.34
N PRO A 181 4.98 11.85 7.66
CA PRO A 181 3.97 10.79 7.53
C PRO A 181 3.22 10.79 6.17
N THR A 182 3.82 11.31 5.10
CA THR A 182 3.19 11.29 3.76
C THR A 182 2.90 9.86 3.34
N SER A 183 1.68 9.63 2.87
CA SER A 183 1.23 8.34 2.34
C SER A 183 0.81 8.48 0.88
N LEU A 184 0.72 7.36 0.17
CA LEU A 184 0.33 7.30 -1.24
C LEU A 184 -0.77 6.26 -1.45
N ARG A 185 -1.76 6.65 -2.24
CA ARG A 185 -2.81 5.75 -2.72
C ARG A 185 -2.97 5.84 -4.23
N TRP A 186 -3.01 4.67 -4.86
CA TRP A 186 -3.38 4.53 -6.26
C TRP A 186 -4.81 4.04 -6.36
N TYR A 187 -5.66 4.84 -6.99
CA TYR A 187 -7.04 4.53 -7.29
C TYR A 187 -7.15 4.04 -8.72
N PHE A 188 -7.91 2.97 -8.92
CA PHE A 188 -8.06 2.31 -10.21
C PHE A 188 -9.52 2.26 -10.59
N MET A 189 -9.83 2.76 -11.78
CA MET A 189 -11.18 2.71 -12.31
C MET A 189 -11.57 1.29 -12.73
N GLN A 190 -10.60 0.53 -13.28
CA GLN A 190 -10.82 -0.81 -13.81
C GLN A 190 -10.31 -1.90 -12.86
N LYS A 191 -11.13 -2.94 -12.67
CA LYS A 191 -10.87 -4.03 -11.72
C LYS A 191 -9.64 -4.87 -12.08
N ASN A 192 -9.45 -5.20 -13.36
CA ASN A 192 -8.32 -6.06 -13.77
C ASN A 192 -6.99 -5.36 -13.49
N PHE A 193 -6.90 -4.07 -13.80
CA PHE A 193 -5.70 -3.30 -13.55
C PHE A 193 -5.43 -3.14 -12.05
N PHE A 194 -6.47 -2.87 -11.25
CA PHE A 194 -6.38 -2.86 -9.79
C PHE A 194 -5.80 -4.16 -9.23
N GLN A 195 -6.34 -5.31 -9.64
CA GLN A 195 -5.93 -6.61 -9.14
C GLN A 195 -4.47 -6.89 -9.47
N TRP A 196 -4.08 -6.64 -10.72
CA TRP A 196 -2.69 -6.77 -11.14
C TRP A 196 -1.76 -5.84 -10.34
N ALA A 197 -2.07 -4.55 -10.27
CA ALA A 197 -1.22 -3.56 -9.60
C ALA A 197 -1.07 -3.85 -8.09
N THR A 198 -2.14 -4.32 -7.44
CA THR A 198 -2.11 -4.69 -6.02
C THR A 198 -1.11 -5.82 -5.75
N VAL A 199 -1.11 -6.85 -6.60
CA VAL A 199 -0.17 -7.98 -6.48
C VAL A 199 1.26 -7.53 -6.75
N GLU A 200 1.48 -6.76 -7.81
CA GLU A 200 2.81 -6.34 -8.23
C GLU A 200 3.45 -5.35 -7.25
N PHE A 201 2.69 -4.35 -6.79
CA PHE A 201 3.19 -3.37 -5.84
C PHE A 201 3.52 -4.04 -4.50
N GLY A 202 2.67 -4.97 -4.04
CA GLY A 202 2.93 -5.76 -2.84
C GLY A 202 4.17 -6.63 -2.97
N SER A 203 4.32 -7.34 -4.10
CA SER A 203 5.47 -8.21 -4.37
C SER A 203 6.80 -7.44 -4.47
N ASN A 204 6.75 -6.16 -4.89
CA ASN A 204 7.91 -5.27 -4.98
C ASN A 204 8.12 -4.43 -3.70
N GLY A 205 7.30 -4.60 -2.66
CA GLY A 205 7.46 -3.89 -1.38
C GLY A 205 7.18 -2.39 -1.45
N PHE A 206 6.39 -1.94 -2.44
CA PHE A 206 6.03 -0.54 -2.56
C PHE A 206 5.01 -0.15 -1.48
N PRO A 207 5.25 0.91 -0.68
CA PRO A 207 4.31 1.41 0.34
C PRO A 207 3.16 2.21 -0.31
N ILE A 208 2.46 1.58 -1.25
CA ILE A 208 1.33 2.13 -1.98
C ILE A 208 0.09 1.39 -1.52
N THR A 209 -0.90 2.13 -1.01
CA THR A 209 -2.24 1.57 -0.85
C THR A 209 -2.96 1.56 -2.19
N THR A 210 -3.63 0.47 -2.55
CA THR A 210 -4.41 0.37 -3.78
C THR A 210 -5.90 0.35 -3.47
N GLU A 211 -6.70 0.97 -4.32
CA GLU A 211 -8.15 0.98 -4.19
C GLU A 211 -8.83 0.89 -5.55
N HIS A 212 -9.75 -0.07 -5.70
CA HIS A 212 -10.66 -0.11 -6.84
C HIS A 212 -11.84 0.80 -6.55
N LYS A 213 -11.98 1.88 -7.33
CA LYS A 213 -13.09 2.82 -7.19
C LYS A 213 -13.69 3.06 -8.57
N GLU A 214 -14.73 2.32 -8.87
CA GLU A 214 -15.43 2.46 -10.13
C GLU A 214 -16.06 3.85 -10.27
N MET A 215 -15.97 4.40 -11.49
CA MET A 215 -16.71 5.59 -11.88
C MET A 215 -17.77 5.15 -12.88
N LEU A 216 -19.05 5.28 -12.50
CA LEU A 216 -20.15 4.98 -13.40
C LEU A 216 -20.09 5.94 -14.59
N ILE A 217 -19.71 5.38 -15.74
CA ILE A 217 -19.85 6.09 -17.02
C ILE A 217 -21.32 5.97 -17.37
N LYS A 218 -22.08 7.07 -17.25
CA LYS A 218 -23.40 7.11 -17.86
C LYS A 218 -23.19 6.97 -19.37
N GLU A 219 -23.58 5.83 -19.93
CA GLU A 219 -23.68 5.70 -21.38
C GLU A 219 -24.79 6.65 -21.87
N GLY A 220 -24.42 7.55 -22.79
CA GLY A 220 -25.33 8.51 -23.44
C GLY A 220 -24.64 9.88 -23.60
N ALA A 221 -24.50 10.46 -24.79
CA ALA A 221 -25.32 10.34 -25.98
C ALA A 221 -24.46 10.05 -27.21
N GLY A 222 -24.85 9.01 -27.97
CA GLY A 222 -24.63 9.08 -29.42
C GLY A 222 -25.41 10.29 -29.94
N SER A 223 -24.70 11.21 -30.56
CA SER A 223 -25.22 12.23 -31.46
C SER A 223 -24.53 12.05 -32.80
#